data_AF-A0A9D5W862-F1
#
_entry.id   AF-A0A9D5W862-F1
#
_cell.length_a   1.000
_cell.length_b   1.000
_cell.length_c   1.000
_cell.angle_alpha   90.00
_cell.angle_beta   90.00
_cell.angle_gamma   90.00
#
_symmetry.space_group_name_H-M   'P 1'
#
loop_
_entity.id
_entity.type
_entity.pdbx_description
1 polymer ?
#
loop_
_entity_poly.entity_id
_entity_poly.type
_entity_poly.pdbx_seq_one_letter_code
_entity_poly.pdbx_strand_id
1 'polypeptide(L)'
;MRVDNIRYCSVWLTKAFPFLKWIHEVKDTWRLDLFAGLTGAVVVLPQGVAFAMIAGMPPQYGLYTAMVPAVIAALFGSSRHLISGPTTAISLVIFSTVSVMAEPSSAQYIKLVMLLTLMAGVMQFALGVVNLGGLVDFVSHSVVTGFTTGAAILIGVSQLKHVFGLRYKNAAHFTENMKLLYENVSHYHLYSLIIAAVTLVVVIGIRNFRPKWPGMLIGMLVAGILNYTLGWYEKGVLVIGALPSAIPPLALPDLSFKSIHALSPSAMAIAMLGIMEAVSIARSVALKSGQNIEANQEFIGQGLSNMVGAFLSSYASSGSFTRSGVNYAAGAKTPFAAICAAAWLMFILIFVVKFAAYLPIAAMAAVILVVAYNLIDFHHIVRTIHLSKQDTSIMGVTFLATLFLELEFAIYVGALLSICLYLNKTARPRVLPRVPNPTGRQFVTDPYLPQCSQFGIMRIEGDLYFAAMNHVQKQISAIHSYTPTQNKILIICSNINFIDLMGVETVVNVVKEYRRKGIELFFCKLTSVVMAIIRKSGALDEIGQDHIFDSEEEALREIVTNVNKNLCHECHHRVFWECDANKILES
;
A
#
# COMPACT_ATOMS: atom_id res chain seq x y z
N MET A 1 21.13 -32.20 -1.57
CA MET A 1 19.94 -32.16 -0.70
C MET A 1 18.75 -32.59 -1.55
N ARG A 2 18.07 -33.66 -1.13
CA ARG A 2 16.94 -34.28 -1.86
C ARG A 2 15.78 -33.29 -1.98
N VAL A 3 15.32 -33.09 -3.21
CA VAL A 3 14.07 -32.41 -3.57
C VAL A 3 12.97 -33.47 -3.61
N ASP A 4 12.64 -34.05 -2.45
CA ASP A 4 11.56 -35.04 -2.33
C ASP A 4 10.54 -34.54 -1.28
N ASN A 5 9.27 -34.48 -1.69
CA ASN A 5 8.07 -33.99 -0.96
C ASN A 5 7.70 -32.50 -1.12
N ILE A 6 7.52 -32.02 -2.36
CA ILE A 6 6.49 -31.01 -2.58
C ILE A 6 5.18 -31.78 -2.82
N ARG A 7 4.37 -31.94 -1.76
CA ARG A 7 2.97 -32.36 -1.94
C ARG A 7 2.31 -31.32 -2.84
N TYR A 8 1.86 -31.73 -4.03
CA TYR A 8 1.00 -30.91 -4.89
C TYR A 8 -0.35 -30.73 -4.18
N CYS A 9 -0.38 -29.84 -3.19
CA CYS A 9 -1.62 -29.34 -2.64
C CYS A 9 -2.29 -28.57 -3.78
N SER A 10 -3.50 -28.97 -4.18
CA SER A 10 -4.16 -28.32 -5.32
C SER A 10 -4.21 -26.81 -5.06
N VAL A 11 -3.92 -26.01 -6.09
CA VAL A 11 -3.87 -24.54 -5.99
C VAL A 11 -5.17 -23.98 -5.41
N TRP A 12 -6.30 -24.66 -5.65
CA TRP A 12 -7.59 -24.34 -5.07
C TRP A 12 -7.65 -24.57 -3.55
N LEU A 13 -7.10 -25.69 -3.04
CA LEU A 13 -7.10 -26.01 -1.61
C LEU A 13 -6.30 -24.98 -0.79
N THR A 14 -5.17 -24.50 -1.33
CA THR A 14 -4.33 -23.49 -0.67
C THR A 14 -4.90 -22.07 -0.74
N LYS A 15 -5.84 -21.81 -1.65
CA LYS A 15 -6.64 -20.58 -1.65
C LYS A 15 -7.80 -20.66 -0.65
N ALA A 16 -8.50 -21.79 -0.59
CA ALA A 16 -9.60 -21.98 0.37
C ALA A 16 -9.11 -22.09 1.83
N PHE A 17 -7.95 -22.71 2.04
CA PHE A 17 -7.35 -22.94 3.35
C PHE A 17 -5.87 -22.47 3.39
N PRO A 18 -5.62 -21.15 3.47
CA PRO A 18 -4.26 -20.58 3.44
C PRO A 18 -3.35 -21.10 4.55
N PHE A 19 -3.89 -21.49 5.70
CA PHE A 19 -3.08 -22.04 6.80
C PHE A 19 -2.28 -23.28 6.43
N LEU A 20 -2.71 -24.03 5.42
CA LEU A 20 -1.95 -25.18 4.91
C LEU A 20 -0.60 -24.77 4.31
N LYS A 21 -0.42 -23.50 3.88
CA LYS A 21 0.85 -23.00 3.34
C LYS A 21 1.94 -22.83 4.40
N TRP A 22 1.57 -22.57 5.67
CA TRP A 22 2.54 -22.24 6.72
C TRP A 22 2.53 -23.23 7.90
N ILE A 23 1.53 -24.11 8.03
CA ILE A 23 1.43 -25.05 9.16
C ILE A 23 2.67 -25.95 9.31
N HIS A 24 3.36 -26.27 8.21
CA HIS A 24 4.60 -27.05 8.26
C HIS A 24 5.79 -26.28 8.86
N GLU A 25 5.81 -24.95 8.78
CA GLU A 25 6.90 -24.10 9.28
C GLU A 25 6.86 -23.98 10.81
N VAL A 26 5.67 -24.17 11.40
CA VAL A 26 5.45 -24.07 12.85
C VAL A 26 6.35 -25.03 13.62
N LYS A 27 6.71 -26.18 13.06
CA LYS A 27 7.63 -27.15 13.71
C LYS A 27 8.96 -26.51 14.08
N ASP A 28 9.46 -25.59 13.27
CA ASP A 28 10.73 -24.92 13.47
C ASP A 28 10.57 -23.56 14.18
N THR A 29 9.42 -22.91 14.05
CA THR A 29 9.19 -21.54 14.54
C THR A 29 8.36 -21.43 15.82
N TRP A 30 7.77 -22.52 16.32
CA TRP A 30 6.77 -22.47 17.41
C TRP A 30 7.23 -21.70 18.64
N ARG A 31 8.51 -21.78 19.04
CA ARG A 31 9.04 -21.05 20.21
C ARG A 31 9.00 -19.55 19.99
N LEU A 32 9.41 -19.10 18.81
CA LEU A 32 9.40 -17.68 18.45
C LEU A 32 7.97 -17.15 18.41
N ASP A 33 7.08 -17.89 17.74
CA ASP A 33 5.67 -17.53 17.64
C ASP A 33 4.95 -17.55 19.01
N LEU A 34 5.31 -18.49 19.90
CA LEU A 34 4.76 -18.58 21.26
C LEU A 34 5.11 -17.35 22.11
N PHE A 35 6.38 -16.92 22.11
CA PHE A 35 6.83 -15.75 22.89
C PHE A 35 6.40 -14.42 22.25
N ALA A 36 6.35 -14.35 20.91
CA ALA A 36 5.78 -13.22 20.21
C ALA A 36 4.29 -13.06 20.55
N GLY A 37 3.54 -14.17 20.55
CA GLY A 37 2.15 -14.21 20.98
C GLY A 37 1.95 -13.74 22.42
N LEU A 38 2.78 -14.19 23.37
CA LEU A 38 2.72 -13.74 24.76
C LEU A 38 2.97 -12.24 24.89
N THR A 39 3.98 -11.72 24.19
CA THR A 39 4.28 -10.28 24.17
C THR A 39 3.10 -9.48 23.61
N GLY A 40 2.51 -9.95 22.51
CA GLY A 40 1.32 -9.35 21.92
C GLY A 40 0.10 -9.38 22.83
N ALA A 41 -0.14 -10.50 23.52
CA ALA A 41 -1.26 -10.66 24.45
C ALA A 41 -1.20 -9.66 25.61
N VAL A 42 -0.01 -9.45 26.19
CA VAL A 42 0.19 -8.48 27.27
C VAL A 42 -0.09 -7.05 26.79
N VAL A 43 0.42 -6.67 25.61
CA VAL A 43 0.22 -5.32 25.05
C VAL A 43 -1.24 -5.05 24.68
N VAL A 44 -1.98 -6.09 24.28
CA VAL A 44 -3.40 -6.00 23.87
C VAL A 44 -4.34 -5.65 25.01
N LEU A 45 -4.06 -6.08 26.24
CA LEU A 45 -4.98 -5.98 27.38
C LEU A 45 -5.58 -4.57 27.59
N PRO A 46 -4.79 -3.50 27.80
CA PRO A 46 -5.34 -2.16 28.00
C PRO A 46 -6.02 -1.62 26.74
N GLN A 47 -5.50 -1.96 25.55
CA GLN A 47 -5.99 -1.43 24.28
C GLN A 47 -7.37 -1.99 23.95
N GLY A 48 -7.57 -3.30 24.11
CA GLY A 48 -8.85 -3.95 23.88
C GLY A 48 -9.94 -3.34 24.75
N VAL A 49 -9.69 -3.19 26.05
CA VAL A 49 -10.63 -2.56 26.99
C VAL A 49 -10.92 -1.11 26.60
N ALA A 50 -9.89 -0.31 26.28
CA ALA A 50 -10.06 1.08 25.89
C ALA A 50 -10.92 1.22 24.62
N PHE A 51 -10.67 0.40 23.60
CA PHE A 51 -11.41 0.46 22.34
C PHE A 51 -12.85 -0.03 22.48
N ALA A 52 -13.13 -1.02 23.33
CA ALA A 52 -14.50 -1.43 23.63
C ALA A 52 -15.29 -0.28 24.27
N MET A 53 -14.68 0.43 25.22
CA MET A 53 -15.32 1.59 25.84
C MET A 53 -15.56 2.73 24.84
N ILE A 54 -14.64 2.95 23.89
CA ILE A 54 -14.85 3.90 22.78
C ILE A 54 -16.03 3.46 21.92
N ALA A 55 -16.16 2.16 21.66
CA ALA A 55 -17.28 1.58 20.92
C ALA A 55 -18.61 1.56 21.70
N GLY A 56 -18.67 2.12 22.91
CA GLY A 56 -19.87 2.05 23.76
C GLY A 56 -20.21 0.64 24.26
N MET A 57 -19.27 -0.30 24.15
CA MET A 57 -19.42 -1.70 24.52
C MET A 57 -18.83 -1.96 25.92
N PRO A 58 -19.32 -3.01 26.62
CA PRO A 58 -18.67 -3.45 27.85
C PRO A 58 -17.20 -3.84 27.62
N PRO A 59 -16.28 -3.58 28.56
CA PRO A 59 -14.83 -3.79 28.40
C PRO A 59 -14.41 -5.15 27.86
N GLN A 60 -15.10 -6.23 28.25
CA GLN A 60 -14.77 -7.60 27.84
C GLN A 60 -14.89 -7.83 26.33
N TYR A 61 -15.76 -7.10 25.64
CA TYR A 61 -15.98 -7.26 24.19
C TYR A 61 -14.73 -6.89 23.38
N GLY A 62 -13.90 -5.98 23.89
CA GLY A 62 -12.62 -5.66 23.27
C GLY A 62 -11.60 -6.78 23.38
N LEU A 63 -11.61 -7.50 24.51
CA LEU A 63 -10.74 -8.66 24.71
C LEU A 63 -11.21 -9.84 23.85
N TYR A 64 -12.52 -10.06 23.72
CA TYR A 64 -13.08 -11.08 22.82
C TYR A 64 -12.70 -10.81 21.37
N THR A 65 -12.83 -9.56 20.95
CA THR A 65 -12.46 -9.08 19.62
C THR A 65 -10.95 -9.21 19.37
N ALA A 66 -10.11 -9.17 20.41
CA ALA A 66 -8.68 -9.41 20.31
C ALA A 66 -8.30 -10.91 20.27
N MET A 67 -9.23 -11.83 20.57
CA MET A 67 -9.02 -13.28 20.52
C MET A 67 -9.57 -13.87 19.23
N VAL A 68 -10.89 -13.79 19.03
CA VAL A 68 -11.59 -14.59 18.02
C VAL A 68 -11.21 -14.13 16.61
N PRO A 69 -11.37 -12.84 16.27
CA PRO A 69 -10.91 -12.37 14.97
C PRO A 69 -9.42 -12.59 14.70
N ALA A 70 -8.56 -12.49 15.72
CA ALA A 70 -7.13 -12.73 15.56
C ALA A 70 -6.84 -14.16 15.09
N VAL A 71 -7.52 -15.16 15.67
CA VAL A 71 -7.38 -16.57 15.28
C VAL A 71 -7.89 -16.80 13.86
N ILE A 72 -9.11 -16.33 13.56
CA ILE A 72 -9.73 -16.59 12.25
C ILE A 72 -8.98 -15.86 11.13
N ALA A 73 -8.58 -14.60 11.35
CA ALA A 73 -7.78 -13.87 10.37
C ALA A 73 -6.40 -14.51 10.16
N ALA A 74 -5.77 -15.07 11.20
CA ALA A 74 -4.50 -15.79 11.06
C ALA A 74 -4.62 -17.09 10.25
N LEU A 75 -5.76 -17.77 10.31
CA LEU A 75 -6.01 -19.00 9.56
C LEU A 75 -6.33 -18.75 8.09
N PHE A 76 -7.10 -17.69 7.79
CA PHE A 76 -7.68 -17.45 6.47
C PHE A 76 -7.14 -16.21 5.75
N GLY A 77 -6.34 -15.37 6.42
CA GLY A 77 -5.68 -14.20 5.83
C GLY A 77 -4.41 -14.55 5.06
N SER A 78 -3.86 -13.56 4.35
CA SER A 78 -2.61 -13.71 3.61
C SER A 78 -1.39 -13.35 4.44
N SER A 79 -1.52 -12.40 5.37
CA SER A 79 -0.38 -11.87 6.11
C SER A 79 0.12 -12.80 7.20
N ARG A 80 1.45 -12.91 7.32
CA ARG A 80 2.14 -13.66 8.38
C ARG A 80 2.14 -12.97 9.74
N HIS A 81 2.05 -11.64 9.74
CA HIS A 81 2.35 -10.82 10.92
C HIS A 81 1.19 -9.91 11.34
N LEU A 82 0.17 -9.75 10.50
CA LEU A 82 -0.99 -8.93 10.82
C LEU A 82 -1.76 -9.55 11.99
N ILE A 83 -2.06 -8.74 12.99
CA ILE A 83 -2.94 -9.14 14.10
C ILE A 83 -4.24 -8.35 14.00
N SER A 84 -5.34 -9.06 13.73
CA SER A 84 -6.69 -8.51 13.71
C SER A 84 -7.30 -8.38 15.11
N GLY A 85 -8.20 -7.42 15.30
CA GLY A 85 -9.00 -7.23 16.51
C GLY A 85 -9.50 -5.78 16.61
N PRO A 86 -9.77 -5.23 17.80
CA PRO A 86 -10.39 -3.91 17.91
C PRO A 86 -9.44 -2.80 17.44
N THR A 87 -9.99 -1.79 16.76
CA THR A 87 -9.29 -0.57 16.34
C THR A 87 -10.08 0.66 16.76
N THR A 88 -9.38 1.79 16.97
CA THR A 88 -10.01 3.06 17.37
C THR A 88 -11.02 3.55 16.35
N ALA A 89 -10.67 3.53 15.05
CA ALA A 89 -11.50 4.07 13.98
C ALA A 89 -12.83 3.30 13.87
N ILE A 90 -12.76 1.97 13.78
CA ILE A 90 -13.96 1.12 13.74
C ILE A 90 -14.79 1.28 15.01
N SER A 91 -14.15 1.38 16.18
CA SER A 91 -14.87 1.59 17.45
C SER A 91 -15.66 2.91 17.46
N LEU A 92 -15.08 4.00 16.93
CA LEU A 92 -15.78 5.29 16.81
C LEU A 92 -16.96 5.22 15.85
N VAL A 93 -16.81 4.56 14.70
CA VAL A 93 -17.89 4.40 13.71
C VAL A 93 -19.04 3.54 14.26
N ILE A 94 -18.72 2.47 14.99
CA ILE A 94 -19.72 1.67 15.70
C ILE A 94 -20.48 2.54 16.69
N PHE A 95 -19.75 3.31 17.51
CA PHE A 95 -20.36 4.18 18.51
C PHE A 95 -21.31 5.19 17.86
N SER A 96 -20.84 5.96 16.88
CA SER A 96 -21.64 7.00 16.22
C SER A 96 -22.85 6.44 15.49
N THR A 97 -22.76 5.22 14.95
CA THR A 97 -23.87 4.57 14.23
C THR A 97 -24.91 3.98 15.18
N VAL A 98 -24.49 3.24 16.20
CA VAL A 98 -25.42 2.43 17.01
C VAL A 98 -25.98 3.21 18.20
N SER A 99 -25.25 4.22 18.70
CA SER A 99 -25.69 5.02 19.87
C SER A 99 -26.94 5.85 19.60
N VAL A 100 -27.22 6.17 18.33
CA VAL A 100 -28.47 6.85 17.95
C VAL A 100 -29.68 5.91 17.88
N MET A 101 -29.45 4.59 17.92
CA MET A 101 -30.50 3.55 17.80
C MET A 101 -30.77 2.83 19.11
N ALA A 102 -29.77 2.72 19.99
CA ALA A 102 -29.87 2.05 21.28
C ALA A 102 -28.91 2.68 22.29
N GLU A 103 -29.25 2.59 23.57
CA GLU A 103 -28.39 3.10 24.64
C GLU A 103 -27.10 2.27 24.73
N PRO A 104 -25.91 2.90 24.78
CA PRO A 104 -24.63 2.20 24.90
C PRO A 104 -24.63 1.16 26.03
N SER A 105 -23.94 0.03 25.81
CA SER A 105 -23.87 -1.11 26.74
C SER A 105 -25.18 -1.84 27.05
N SER A 106 -26.34 -1.38 26.55
CA SER A 106 -27.60 -2.11 26.66
C SER A 106 -27.57 -3.44 25.88
N ALA A 107 -28.42 -4.39 26.26
CA ALA A 107 -28.53 -5.67 25.55
C ALA A 107 -28.93 -5.49 24.07
N GLN A 108 -29.77 -4.50 23.77
CA GLN A 108 -30.16 -4.17 22.40
C GLN A 108 -28.99 -3.58 21.61
N TYR A 109 -28.21 -2.68 22.21
CA TYR A 109 -27.01 -2.12 21.60
C TYR A 109 -26.03 -3.21 21.19
N ILE A 110 -25.73 -4.13 22.10
CA ILE A 110 -24.83 -5.25 21.83
C ILE A 110 -25.33 -6.08 20.64
N LYS A 111 -26.63 -6.41 20.58
CA LYS A 111 -27.20 -7.17 19.45
C LYS A 111 -27.07 -6.44 18.11
N LEU A 112 -27.28 -5.12 18.09
CA LEU A 112 -27.10 -4.30 16.89
C LEU A 112 -25.64 -4.23 16.46
N VAL A 113 -24.69 -4.12 17.41
CA VAL A 113 -23.25 -4.14 17.12
C VAL A 113 -22.83 -5.50 16.54
N MET A 114 -23.33 -6.61 17.07
CA MET A 114 -23.05 -7.95 16.51
C MET A 114 -23.63 -8.07 15.08
N LEU A 115 -24.84 -7.55 14.83
CA LEU A 115 -25.41 -7.53 13.47
C LEU A 115 -24.57 -6.70 12.50
N LEU A 116 -24.20 -5.48 12.90
CA LEU A 116 -23.36 -4.59 12.11
C LEU A 116 -22.01 -5.25 11.77
N THR A 117 -21.43 -5.96 12.74
CA THR A 117 -20.20 -6.74 12.58
C THR A 117 -20.36 -7.88 11.58
N LEU A 118 -21.46 -8.64 11.68
CA LEU A 118 -21.78 -9.72 10.75
C LEU A 118 -21.95 -9.19 9.32
N MET A 119 -22.71 -8.11 9.14
CA MET A 119 -22.94 -7.50 7.83
C MET A 119 -21.64 -6.98 7.21
N ALA A 120 -20.80 -6.29 7.99
CA ALA A 120 -19.49 -5.85 7.53
C ALA A 120 -18.63 -7.04 7.10
N GLY A 121 -18.59 -8.12 7.90
CA GLY A 121 -17.85 -9.33 7.56
C GLY A 121 -18.34 -10.01 6.27
N VAL A 122 -19.65 -10.10 6.06
CA VAL A 122 -20.24 -10.63 4.81
C VAL A 122 -19.83 -9.78 3.61
N MET A 123 -19.87 -8.46 3.72
CA MET A 123 -19.45 -7.55 2.66
C MET A 123 -17.96 -7.70 2.35
N GLN A 124 -17.09 -7.73 3.36
CA GLN A 124 -15.65 -7.94 3.19
C GLN A 124 -15.33 -9.27 2.51
N PHE A 125 -16.00 -10.35 2.94
CA PHE A 125 -15.88 -11.66 2.33
C PHE A 125 -16.30 -11.63 0.86
N ALA A 126 -17.45 -11.02 0.55
CA ALA A 126 -17.93 -10.88 -0.83
C ALA A 126 -16.94 -10.11 -1.71
N LEU A 127 -16.42 -8.98 -1.24
CA LEU A 127 -15.41 -8.16 -1.94
C LEU A 127 -14.13 -8.96 -2.25
N GLY A 128 -13.71 -9.85 -1.33
CA GLY A 128 -12.58 -10.75 -1.54
C GLY A 128 -12.86 -11.83 -2.59
N VAL A 129 -14.05 -12.43 -2.56
CA VAL A 129 -14.47 -13.46 -3.53
C VAL A 129 -14.59 -12.91 -4.96
N VAL A 130 -15.10 -11.68 -5.13
CA VAL A 130 -15.19 -11.01 -6.44
C VAL A 130 -13.86 -10.41 -6.92
N ASN A 131 -12.76 -10.61 -6.18
CA ASN A 131 -11.40 -10.19 -6.52
C ASN A 131 -11.18 -8.66 -6.64
N LEU A 132 -11.83 -7.84 -5.81
CA LEU A 132 -11.66 -6.38 -5.84
C LEU A 132 -10.39 -5.84 -5.18
N GLY A 133 -9.55 -6.71 -4.60
CA GLY A 133 -8.27 -6.36 -3.98
C GLY A 133 -7.20 -5.87 -4.97
N GLY A 134 -7.40 -6.01 -6.28
CA GLY A 134 -6.49 -5.46 -7.30
C GLY A 134 -6.37 -3.93 -7.24
N LEU A 135 -7.37 -3.23 -6.68
CA LEU A 135 -7.31 -1.78 -6.45
C LEU A 135 -6.19 -1.39 -5.48
N VAL A 136 -5.73 -2.32 -4.64
CA VAL A 136 -4.64 -2.07 -3.70
C VAL A 136 -3.27 -2.10 -4.42
N ASP A 137 -3.16 -2.73 -5.59
CA ASP A 137 -1.88 -2.81 -6.33
C ASP A 137 -1.38 -1.46 -6.84
N PHE A 138 -2.26 -0.45 -6.88
CA PHE A 138 -1.88 0.93 -7.20
C PHE A 138 -1.17 1.67 -6.06
N VAL A 139 -1.08 1.08 -4.87
CA VAL A 139 -0.34 1.65 -3.74
C VAL A 139 1.16 1.35 -3.88
N SER A 140 1.93 2.35 -4.30
CA SER A 140 3.38 2.22 -4.50
C SER A 140 4.16 2.08 -3.19
N HIS A 141 5.40 1.57 -3.27
CA HIS A 141 6.31 1.49 -2.12
C HIS A 141 6.52 2.84 -1.42
N SER A 142 6.55 3.93 -2.19
CA SER A 142 6.69 5.30 -1.69
C SER A 142 5.51 5.71 -0.81
N VAL A 143 4.28 5.34 -1.20
CA VAL A 143 3.06 5.55 -0.40
C VAL A 143 3.14 4.76 0.89
N VAL A 144 3.43 3.45 0.82
CA VAL A 144 3.51 2.61 2.03
C VAL A 144 4.59 3.09 2.99
N THR A 145 5.75 3.52 2.50
CA THR A 145 6.85 4.05 3.33
C THR A 145 6.45 5.35 4.04
N GLY A 146 5.84 6.29 3.30
CA GLY A 146 5.34 7.55 3.87
C GLY A 146 4.25 7.30 4.92
N PHE A 147 3.28 6.45 4.59
CA PHE A 147 2.18 6.05 5.47
C PHE A 147 2.69 5.39 6.75
N THR A 148 3.58 4.40 6.64
CA THR A 148 4.15 3.69 7.78
C THR A 148 4.92 4.63 8.71
N THR A 149 5.68 5.56 8.14
CA THR A 149 6.46 6.53 8.91
C THR A 149 5.52 7.50 9.65
N GLY A 150 4.47 7.99 9.00
CA GLY A 150 3.46 8.83 9.64
C GLY A 150 2.74 8.09 10.77
N ALA A 151 2.31 6.85 10.52
CA ALA A 151 1.66 6.00 11.52
C ALA A 151 2.59 5.72 12.71
N ALA A 152 3.87 5.45 12.48
CA ALA A 152 4.87 5.27 13.53
C ALA A 152 5.00 6.51 14.42
N ILE A 153 5.06 7.71 13.84
CA ILE A 153 5.11 8.97 14.61
C ILE A 153 3.81 9.18 15.40
N LEU A 154 2.64 8.95 14.79
CA LEU A 154 1.35 9.10 15.46
C LEU A 154 1.24 8.15 16.66
N ILE A 155 1.64 6.89 16.47
CA ILE A 155 1.72 5.91 17.56
C ILE A 155 2.67 6.43 18.64
N GLY A 156 3.86 6.89 18.27
CA GLY A 156 4.83 7.41 19.22
C GLY A 156 4.28 8.54 20.08
N VAL A 157 3.68 9.56 19.44
CA VAL A 157 3.06 10.70 20.14
C VAL A 157 1.92 10.24 21.06
N SER A 158 1.07 9.30 20.61
CA SER A 158 -0.01 8.76 21.44
C SER A 158 0.46 8.04 22.71
N GLN A 159 1.71 7.57 22.72
CA GLN A 159 2.32 6.89 23.87
C GLN A 159 3.05 7.84 24.83
N LEU A 160 3.43 9.05 24.39
CA LEU A 160 4.20 9.97 25.23
C LEU A 160 3.48 10.31 26.53
N LYS A 161 2.16 10.50 26.50
CA LYS A 161 1.39 10.75 27.73
C LYS A 161 1.55 9.65 28.78
N HIS A 162 1.67 8.39 28.34
CA HIS A 162 1.78 7.25 29.24
C HIS A 162 3.19 7.13 29.82
N VAL A 163 4.21 7.50 29.03
CA VAL A 163 5.60 7.61 29.50
C VAL A 163 5.72 8.71 30.57
N PHE A 164 5.13 9.88 30.30
CA PHE A 164 5.10 10.98 31.27
C PHE A 164 4.10 10.77 32.41
N GLY A 165 3.27 9.72 32.37
CA GLY A 165 2.25 9.43 33.40
C GLY A 165 1.11 10.46 33.47
N LEU A 166 0.83 11.17 32.38
CA LEU A 166 -0.17 12.22 32.28
C LEU A 166 -1.59 11.64 32.17
N ARG A 167 -2.56 12.32 32.77
CA ARG A 167 -3.96 11.88 32.86
C ARG A 167 -4.87 12.74 32.00
N TYR A 168 -4.80 12.56 30.69
CA TYR A 168 -5.75 13.15 29.74
C TYR A 168 -6.18 12.15 28.65
N LYS A 169 -7.35 12.38 28.06
CA LYS A 169 -7.88 11.57 26.94
C LYS A 169 -7.14 11.94 25.66
N ASN A 170 -6.75 10.94 24.87
CA ASN A 170 -6.17 11.25 23.56
C ASN A 170 -7.23 11.89 22.68
N ALA A 171 -6.83 12.94 21.97
CA ALA A 171 -7.59 13.52 20.90
C ALA A 171 -7.57 12.62 19.65
N ALA A 172 -8.50 12.87 18.73
CA ALA A 172 -8.53 12.20 17.43
C ALA A 172 -7.36 12.64 16.53
N HIS A 173 -6.97 13.93 16.59
CA HIS A 173 -5.98 14.52 15.70
C HIS A 173 -4.59 14.62 16.33
N PHE A 174 -3.56 14.51 15.50
CA PHE A 174 -2.15 14.62 15.90
C PHE A 174 -1.83 15.98 16.55
N THR A 175 -2.27 17.08 15.93
CA THR A 175 -1.99 18.45 16.37
C THR A 175 -2.57 18.73 17.75
N GLU A 176 -3.79 18.26 18.00
CA GLU A 176 -4.45 18.40 19.29
C GLU A 176 -3.76 17.56 20.37
N ASN A 177 -3.34 16.33 20.06
CA ASN A 177 -2.55 15.52 21.00
C ASN A 177 -1.20 16.17 21.35
N MET A 178 -0.54 16.81 20.38
CA MET A 178 0.70 17.56 20.62
C MET A 178 0.46 18.78 21.50
N LYS A 179 -0.62 19.52 21.28
CA LYS A 179 -1.02 20.65 22.13
C LYS A 179 -1.32 20.20 23.56
N LEU A 180 -2.13 19.16 23.73
CA LEU A 180 -2.43 18.57 25.04
C LEU A 180 -1.17 18.09 25.76
N LEU A 181 -0.24 17.46 25.04
CA LEU A 181 1.03 17.05 25.61
C LEU A 181 1.84 18.25 26.09
N TYR A 182 1.98 19.29 25.25
CA TYR A 182 2.72 20.50 25.60
C TYR A 182 2.13 21.22 26.82
N GLU A 183 0.81 21.32 26.91
CA GLU A 183 0.11 21.97 28.02
C GLU A 183 0.24 21.19 29.34
N ASN A 184 0.38 19.87 29.29
CA ASN A 184 0.37 19.01 30.47
C ASN A 184 1.76 18.46 30.85
N VAL A 185 2.79 18.63 30.02
CA VAL A 185 4.11 18.00 30.24
C VAL A 185 4.77 18.42 31.55
N SER A 186 4.48 19.62 32.05
CA SER A 186 4.95 20.12 33.35
C SER A 186 4.45 19.28 34.54
N HIS A 187 3.33 18.58 34.38
CA HIS A 187 2.71 17.73 35.40
C HIS A 187 3.12 16.24 35.28
N TYR A 188 4.32 15.98 34.75
CA TYR A 188 4.80 14.60 34.59
C TYR A 188 4.96 13.88 35.93
N HIS A 189 4.75 12.57 35.89
CA HIS A 189 4.87 11.68 37.04
C HIS A 189 6.21 10.95 37.03
N LEU A 190 7.10 11.32 37.96
CA LEU A 190 8.49 10.82 38.00
C LEU A 190 8.60 9.30 38.03
N TYR A 191 7.78 8.61 38.83
CA TYR A 191 7.85 7.13 38.90
C TYR A 191 7.46 6.47 37.58
N SER A 192 6.51 7.04 36.83
CA SER A 192 6.13 6.53 35.51
C SER A 192 7.28 6.68 34.51
N LEU A 193 7.99 7.82 34.57
CA LEU A 193 9.15 8.07 33.74
C LEU A 193 10.29 7.08 34.04
N ILE A 194 10.56 6.79 35.32
CA ILE A 194 11.56 5.80 35.73
C ILE A 194 11.18 4.41 35.22
N ILE A 195 9.92 3.99 35.38
CA ILE A 195 9.42 2.71 34.86
C ILE A 195 9.64 2.61 33.34
N ALA A 196 9.27 3.65 32.59
CA ALA A 196 9.46 3.68 31.15
C ALA A 196 10.95 3.61 30.76
N ALA A 197 11.80 4.37 31.45
CA ALA A 197 13.25 4.38 31.23
C ALA A 197 13.88 3.02 31.52
N VAL A 198 13.56 2.39 32.66
CA VAL A 198 14.03 1.04 33.02
C VAL A 198 13.57 0.03 31.96
N THR A 199 12.31 0.09 31.55
CA THR A 199 11.79 -0.80 30.49
C THR A 199 12.60 -0.64 29.21
N LEU A 200 12.84 0.60 28.78
CA LEU A 200 13.60 0.89 27.56
C LEU A 200 15.05 0.38 27.64
N VAL A 201 15.74 0.64 28.75
CA VAL A 201 17.12 0.19 28.99
C VAL A 201 17.20 -1.33 28.95
N VAL A 202 16.26 -2.03 29.59
CA VAL A 202 16.23 -3.51 29.58
C VAL A 202 15.96 -4.04 28.17
N VAL A 203 14.99 -3.47 27.44
CA VAL A 203 14.65 -3.89 26.08
C VAL A 203 15.84 -3.71 25.14
N ILE A 204 16.47 -2.54 25.15
CA ILE A 204 17.63 -2.22 24.30
C ILE A 204 18.85 -3.06 24.71
N GLY A 205 19.10 -3.20 26.01
CA GLY A 205 20.20 -4.00 26.54
C GLY A 205 20.08 -5.47 26.10
N ILE A 206 18.91 -6.08 26.26
CA ILE A 206 18.69 -7.47 25.84
C ILE A 206 18.82 -7.59 24.31
N ARG A 207 18.29 -6.64 23.54
CA ARG A 207 18.42 -6.63 22.08
C ARG A 207 19.89 -6.66 21.64
N ASN A 208 20.76 -5.92 22.32
CA ASN A 208 22.17 -5.83 21.95
C ASN A 208 23.00 -7.02 22.45
N PHE A 209 22.76 -7.51 23.68
CA PHE A 209 23.58 -8.58 24.28
C PHE A 209 23.04 -10.00 24.07
N ARG A 210 21.72 -10.17 24.00
CA ARG A 210 21.02 -11.46 23.89
C ARG A 210 19.80 -11.34 22.96
N PRO A 211 20.00 -11.07 21.65
CA PRO A 211 18.90 -10.78 20.70
C PRO A 211 17.87 -11.91 20.54
N LYS A 212 18.19 -13.14 20.95
CA LYS A 212 17.27 -14.29 20.92
C LYS A 212 16.27 -14.32 22.09
N TRP A 213 16.48 -13.49 23.12
CA TRP A 213 15.62 -13.46 24.30
C TRP A 213 14.43 -12.50 24.08
N PRO A 214 13.26 -12.74 24.72
CA PRO A 214 12.08 -11.91 24.55
C PRO A 214 12.22 -10.58 25.31
N GLY A 215 13.07 -9.68 24.82
CA GLY A 215 13.47 -8.45 25.51
C GLY A 215 12.30 -7.55 25.90
N MET A 216 11.26 -7.45 25.05
CA MET A 216 10.04 -6.69 25.33
C MET A 216 9.29 -7.22 26.55
N LEU A 217 9.09 -8.55 26.62
CA LEU A 217 8.42 -9.21 27.73
C LEU A 217 9.24 -9.05 29.01
N ILE A 218 10.55 -9.28 28.94
CA ILE A 218 11.44 -9.16 30.11
C ILE A 218 11.45 -7.72 30.64
N GLY A 219 11.49 -6.72 29.74
CA GLY A 219 11.39 -5.31 30.13
C GLY A 219 10.10 -5.00 30.89
N MET A 220 8.95 -5.46 30.38
CA MET A 220 7.66 -5.27 31.06
C MET A 220 7.59 -6.02 32.41
N LEU A 221 8.14 -7.23 32.49
CA LEU A 221 8.18 -8.01 33.74
C LEU A 221 9.06 -7.33 34.79
N VAL A 222 10.26 -6.88 34.43
CA VAL A 222 11.15 -6.15 35.34
C VAL A 222 10.49 -4.88 35.85
N ALA A 223 9.83 -4.13 34.96
CA ALA A 223 9.10 -2.92 35.31
C ALA A 223 7.88 -3.19 36.21
N GLY A 224 7.16 -4.29 35.97
CA GLY A 224 6.05 -4.73 36.81
C GLY A 224 6.50 -5.14 38.21
N ILE A 225 7.58 -5.92 38.31
CA ILE A 225 8.19 -6.31 39.59
C ILE A 225 8.63 -5.06 40.36
N LEU A 226 9.33 -4.14 39.70
CA LEU A 226 9.79 -2.88 40.29
C LEU A 226 8.62 -2.04 40.84
N ASN A 227 7.54 -1.90 40.07
CA ASN A 227 6.34 -1.17 40.49
C ASN A 227 5.68 -1.82 41.71
N TYR A 228 5.60 -3.15 41.73
CA TYR A 228 5.00 -3.91 42.83
C TYR A 228 5.85 -3.86 44.11
N THR A 229 7.16 -4.13 44.03
CA THR A 229 8.04 -4.21 45.22
C THR A 229 8.27 -2.86 45.87
N LEU A 230 8.31 -1.78 45.09
CA LEU A 230 8.52 -0.42 45.60
C LEU A 230 7.22 0.30 45.97
N GLY A 231 6.06 -0.36 45.84
CA GLY A 231 4.75 0.21 46.16
C GLY A 231 4.40 1.45 45.33
N TRP A 232 4.94 1.58 44.11
CA TRP A 232 4.71 2.77 43.28
C TRP A 232 3.29 2.86 42.73
N TYR A 233 2.56 1.75 42.72
CA TYR A 233 1.12 1.72 42.47
C TYR A 233 0.35 2.67 43.42
N GLU A 234 0.64 2.62 44.72
CA GLU A 234 0.00 3.48 45.72
C GLU A 234 0.40 4.96 45.56
N LYS A 235 1.56 5.21 44.94
CA LYS A 235 2.06 6.54 44.63
C LYS A 235 1.48 7.14 43.34
N GLY A 236 0.50 6.49 42.72
CA GLY A 236 -0.26 7.04 41.60
C GLY A 236 0.21 6.61 40.20
N VAL A 237 1.12 5.63 40.09
CA VAL A 237 1.49 5.02 38.81
C VAL A 237 0.25 4.39 38.16
N LEU A 238 0.01 4.74 36.90
CA LEU A 238 -1.07 4.16 36.11
C LEU A 238 -0.75 2.71 35.74
N VAL A 239 -1.67 1.80 36.08
CA VAL A 239 -1.62 0.37 35.77
C VAL A 239 -2.87 -0.05 34.99
N ILE A 240 -2.86 -1.26 34.44
CA ILE A 240 -4.00 -1.81 33.68
C ILE A 240 -5.30 -1.82 34.52
N GLY A 241 -5.20 -2.17 35.81
CA GLY A 241 -6.35 -2.23 36.72
C GLY A 241 -7.18 -3.49 36.53
N ALA A 242 -8.42 -3.47 37.06
CA ALA A 242 -9.30 -4.62 37.05
C ALA A 242 -9.69 -5.01 35.61
N LEU A 243 -9.48 -6.27 35.27
CA LEU A 243 -9.83 -6.83 33.97
C LEU A 243 -11.05 -7.76 34.11
N PRO A 244 -12.02 -7.69 33.19
CA PRO A 244 -13.18 -8.56 33.23
C PRO A 244 -12.75 -10.00 32.92
N SER A 245 -13.13 -10.92 33.81
CA SER A 245 -12.89 -12.35 33.62
C SER A 245 -14.09 -12.96 32.90
N ALA A 246 -13.94 -13.34 31.63
CA ALA A 246 -14.94 -14.17 30.95
C ALA A 246 -14.41 -14.75 29.65
N ILE A 247 -14.92 -15.92 29.30
CA ILE A 247 -14.80 -16.56 27.98
C ILE A 247 -15.82 -15.89 27.05
N PRO A 248 -15.54 -15.70 25.74
CA PRO A 248 -16.51 -15.12 24.81
C PRO A 248 -17.78 -16.00 24.75
N PRO A 249 -18.96 -15.50 25.17
CA PRO A 249 -20.19 -16.27 25.07
C PRO A 249 -20.68 -16.30 23.61
N LEU A 250 -21.61 -17.21 23.32
CA LEU A 250 -22.33 -17.17 22.06
C LEU A 250 -23.28 -15.97 22.04
N ALA A 251 -23.18 -15.17 20.98
CA ALA A 251 -24.08 -14.05 20.71
C ALA A 251 -24.98 -14.38 19.52
N LEU A 252 -26.26 -13.98 19.63
CA LEU A 252 -27.22 -14.04 18.54
C LEU A 252 -27.48 -12.61 18.03
N PRO A 253 -27.01 -12.25 16.82
CA PRO A 253 -27.31 -10.96 16.20
C PRO A 253 -28.81 -10.75 15.97
N ASP A 254 -29.28 -9.50 15.99
CA ASP A 254 -30.66 -9.17 15.60
C ASP A 254 -30.80 -9.21 14.07
N LEU A 255 -31.37 -10.28 13.51
CA LEU A 255 -31.55 -10.45 12.07
C LEU A 255 -32.85 -9.81 11.53
N SER A 256 -33.45 -8.86 12.25
CA SER A 256 -34.65 -8.18 11.76
C SER A 256 -34.35 -7.35 10.49
N PHE A 257 -35.26 -7.41 9.51
CA PHE A 257 -35.12 -6.66 8.25
C PHE A 257 -34.95 -5.15 8.48
N LYS A 258 -35.65 -4.60 9.49
CA LYS A 258 -35.53 -3.20 9.90
C LYS A 258 -34.11 -2.84 10.33
N SER A 259 -33.48 -3.66 11.19
CA SER A 259 -32.12 -3.43 11.65
C SER A 259 -31.10 -3.61 10.52
N ILE A 260 -31.29 -4.61 9.65
CA ILE A 260 -30.44 -4.83 8.47
C ILE A 260 -30.49 -3.61 7.54
N HIS A 261 -31.67 -3.13 7.17
CA HIS A 261 -31.81 -1.97 6.28
C HIS A 261 -31.17 -0.72 6.90
N ALA A 262 -31.42 -0.46 8.19
CA ALA A 262 -30.88 0.70 8.89
C ALA A 262 -29.34 0.68 9.00
N LEU A 263 -28.74 -0.49 9.24
CA LEU A 263 -27.30 -0.64 9.43
C LEU A 263 -26.52 -0.84 8.13
N SER A 264 -27.18 -1.05 6.99
CA SER A 264 -26.53 -1.37 5.71
C SER A 264 -25.49 -0.34 5.25
N PRO A 265 -25.76 0.99 5.28
CA PRO A 265 -24.76 1.99 4.89
C PRO A 265 -23.52 1.97 5.79
N SER A 266 -23.71 1.90 7.11
CA SER A 266 -22.61 1.85 8.07
C SER A 266 -21.84 0.52 8.02
N ALA A 267 -22.51 -0.59 7.71
CA ALA A 267 -21.86 -1.88 7.50
C ALA A 267 -20.89 -1.81 6.32
N MET A 268 -21.29 -1.16 5.22
CA MET A 268 -20.40 -0.93 4.07
C MET A 268 -19.22 -0.03 4.44
N ALA A 269 -19.47 1.06 5.19
CA ALA A 269 -18.42 1.94 5.66
C ALA A 269 -17.39 1.20 6.53
N ILE A 270 -17.83 0.40 7.50
CA ILE A 270 -16.95 -0.42 8.35
C ILE A 270 -16.24 -1.49 7.51
N ALA A 271 -16.93 -2.11 6.55
CA ALA A 271 -16.34 -3.11 5.67
C ALA A 271 -15.14 -2.53 4.91
N MET A 272 -15.35 -1.38 4.24
CA MET A 272 -14.32 -0.66 3.48
C MET A 272 -13.20 -0.14 4.40
N LEU A 273 -13.55 0.46 5.54
CA LEU A 273 -12.57 0.93 6.51
C LEU A 273 -11.67 -0.21 7.00
N GLY A 274 -12.26 -1.34 7.39
CA GLY A 274 -11.54 -2.50 7.90
C GLY A 274 -10.60 -3.13 6.89
N ILE A 275 -11.03 -3.33 5.63
CA ILE A 275 -10.13 -3.89 4.61
C ILE A 275 -8.97 -2.94 4.29
N MET A 276 -9.22 -1.63 4.30
CA MET A 276 -8.19 -0.63 4.03
C MET A 276 -7.17 -0.56 5.16
N GLU A 277 -7.60 -0.52 6.42
CA GLU A 277 -6.70 -0.64 7.57
C GLU A 277 -5.87 -1.93 7.49
N ALA A 278 -6.54 -3.09 7.35
CA ALA A 278 -5.89 -4.39 7.36
C ALA A 278 -4.83 -4.54 6.25
N VAL A 279 -5.17 -4.23 5.00
CA VAL A 279 -4.24 -4.42 3.88
C VAL A 279 -3.09 -3.43 3.93
N SER A 280 -3.34 -2.20 4.36
CA SER A 280 -2.31 -1.17 4.45
C SER A 280 -1.26 -1.49 5.52
N ILE A 281 -1.72 -1.98 6.67
CA ILE A 281 -0.84 -2.46 7.74
C ILE A 281 -0.12 -3.74 7.29
N ALA A 282 -0.82 -4.66 6.63
CA ALA A 282 -0.21 -5.89 6.11
C ALA A 282 0.91 -5.58 5.13
N ARG A 283 0.71 -4.65 4.18
CA ARG A 283 1.74 -4.18 3.24
C ARG A 283 2.90 -3.50 3.95
N SER A 284 2.62 -2.62 4.91
CA SER A 284 3.63 -1.94 5.71
C SER A 284 4.59 -2.92 6.42
N VAL A 285 4.03 -3.91 7.12
CA VAL A 285 4.83 -4.95 7.78
C VAL A 285 5.46 -5.90 6.75
N ALA A 286 4.81 -6.09 5.60
CA ALA A 286 5.33 -6.91 4.52
C ALA A 286 6.61 -6.36 3.88
N LEU A 287 6.71 -5.05 3.71
CA LEU A 287 7.93 -4.41 3.21
C LEU A 287 9.14 -4.70 4.08
N LYS A 288 8.94 -4.84 5.40
CA LYS A 288 10.03 -5.16 6.34
C LYS A 288 10.34 -6.66 6.40
N SER A 289 9.30 -7.49 6.35
CA SER A 289 9.44 -8.94 6.46
C SER A 289 9.76 -9.65 5.14
N GLY A 290 9.60 -8.97 4.00
CA GLY A 290 9.79 -9.54 2.67
C GLY A 290 8.68 -10.51 2.22
N GLN A 291 7.52 -10.51 2.90
CA GLN A 291 6.37 -11.32 2.49
C GLN A 291 5.61 -10.67 1.33
N ASN A 292 4.91 -11.48 0.53
CA ASN A 292 3.94 -11.00 -0.45
C ASN A 292 2.54 -11.07 0.16
N ILE A 293 1.75 -10.02 -0.05
CA ILE A 293 0.37 -9.92 0.46
C ILE A 293 -0.61 -10.09 -0.70
N GLU A 294 -1.43 -11.14 -0.64
CA GLU A 294 -2.57 -11.36 -1.53
C GLU A 294 -3.80 -10.62 -0.97
N ALA A 295 -4.11 -9.43 -1.50
CA ALA A 295 -5.16 -8.55 -0.95
C ALA A 295 -6.55 -9.21 -0.91
N ASN A 296 -6.94 -9.96 -1.94
CA ASN A 296 -8.21 -10.69 -1.97
C ASN A 296 -8.31 -11.72 -0.85
N GLN A 297 -7.22 -12.44 -0.59
CA GLN A 297 -7.18 -13.43 0.48
C GLN A 297 -7.24 -12.76 1.85
N GLU A 298 -6.62 -11.59 1.99
CA GLU A 298 -6.73 -10.79 3.20
C GLU A 298 -8.17 -10.31 3.44
N PHE A 299 -8.89 -9.88 2.39
CA PHE A 299 -10.31 -9.50 2.50
C PHE A 299 -11.18 -10.68 2.96
N ILE A 300 -10.95 -11.87 2.39
CA ILE A 300 -11.63 -13.11 2.82
C ILE A 300 -11.33 -13.40 4.30
N GLY A 301 -10.06 -13.31 4.71
CA GLY A 301 -9.64 -13.53 6.10
C GLY A 301 -10.30 -12.57 7.09
N GLN A 302 -10.35 -11.28 6.78
CA GLN A 302 -11.04 -10.28 7.61
C GLN A 302 -12.56 -10.46 7.60
N GLY A 303 -13.15 -10.79 6.44
CA GLY A 303 -14.57 -11.06 6.34
C GLY A 303 -15.01 -12.24 7.20
N LEU A 304 -14.30 -13.37 7.10
CA LEU A 304 -14.54 -14.55 7.92
C LEU A 304 -14.31 -14.26 9.41
N SER A 305 -13.29 -13.49 9.76
CA SER A 305 -12.98 -13.16 11.15
C SER A 305 -14.10 -12.36 11.82
N ASN A 306 -14.70 -11.41 11.08
CA ASN A 306 -15.84 -10.62 11.54
C ASN A 306 -17.16 -11.42 11.52
N MET A 307 -17.40 -12.25 10.50
CA MET A 307 -18.57 -13.14 10.44
C MET A 307 -18.60 -14.09 11.64
N VAL A 308 -17.50 -14.79 11.91
CA VAL A 308 -17.39 -15.72 13.04
C VAL A 308 -17.38 -14.95 14.37
N GLY A 309 -16.66 -13.82 14.41
CA GLY A 309 -16.58 -12.95 15.58
C GLY A 309 -17.95 -12.47 16.08
N ALA A 310 -18.86 -12.11 15.17
CA ALA A 310 -20.21 -11.66 15.51
C ALA A 310 -21.02 -12.69 16.32
N PHE A 311 -20.77 -13.98 16.13
CA PHE A 311 -21.43 -15.06 16.88
C PHE A 311 -20.71 -15.41 18.19
N LEU A 312 -19.48 -14.93 18.39
CA LEU A 312 -18.65 -15.16 19.58
C LEU A 312 -18.38 -13.83 20.33
N SER A 313 -19.39 -12.97 20.39
CA SER A 313 -19.36 -11.69 21.12
C SER A 313 -18.18 -10.77 20.77
N SER A 314 -17.69 -10.82 19.52
CA SER A 314 -16.70 -9.88 19.02
C SER A 314 -17.38 -8.84 18.14
N TYR A 315 -16.97 -7.58 18.27
CA TYR A 315 -17.41 -6.53 17.38
C TYR A 315 -16.44 -6.36 16.20
N ALA A 316 -16.81 -5.52 15.23
CA ALA A 316 -16.05 -5.38 13.99
C ALA A 316 -14.58 -5.06 14.27
N SER A 317 -13.74 -5.82 13.58
CA SER A 317 -12.31 -5.90 13.81
C SER A 317 -11.54 -5.67 12.52
N SER A 318 -10.28 -5.27 12.70
CA SER A 318 -9.33 -5.06 11.61
C SER A 318 -7.90 -5.21 12.11
N GLY A 319 -6.94 -5.13 11.19
CA GLY A 319 -5.53 -5.09 11.50
C GLY A 319 -5.15 -3.89 12.37
N SER A 320 -4.14 -4.07 13.22
CA SER A 320 -3.61 -2.98 14.07
C SER A 320 -2.11 -2.81 13.91
N PHE A 321 -1.67 -1.57 13.69
CA PHE A 321 -0.26 -1.24 13.60
C PHE A 321 0.52 -1.61 14.86
N THR A 322 0.00 -1.23 16.03
CA THR A 322 0.69 -1.51 17.29
C THR A 322 0.81 -3.02 17.51
N ARG A 323 -0.27 -3.77 17.30
CA ARG A 323 -0.29 -5.23 17.55
C ARG A 323 0.58 -5.98 16.55
N SER A 324 0.46 -5.66 15.27
CA SER A 324 1.24 -6.29 14.20
C SER A 324 2.72 -5.88 14.27
N GLY A 325 3.01 -4.64 14.63
CA GLY A 325 4.36 -4.14 14.86
C GLY A 325 5.04 -4.81 16.05
N VAL A 326 4.34 -4.99 17.17
CA VAL A 326 4.82 -5.76 18.33
C VAL A 326 5.06 -7.21 17.92
N ASN A 327 4.12 -7.83 17.22
CA ASN A 327 4.23 -9.21 16.75
C ASN A 327 5.49 -9.44 15.90
N TYR A 328 5.68 -8.59 14.89
CA TYR A 328 6.85 -8.62 14.03
C TYR A 328 8.15 -8.35 14.81
N ALA A 329 8.17 -7.31 15.64
CA ALA A 329 9.37 -6.94 16.41
C ALA A 329 9.73 -7.93 17.52
N ALA A 330 8.75 -8.68 18.04
CA ALA A 330 8.97 -9.78 18.98
C ALA A 330 9.48 -11.05 18.29
N GLY A 331 9.57 -11.06 16.95
CA GLY A 331 10.20 -12.13 16.19
C GLY A 331 9.25 -13.20 15.66
N ALA A 332 7.94 -12.93 15.60
CA ALA A 332 6.99 -13.82 14.95
C ALA A 332 7.44 -14.16 13.51
N LYS A 333 7.17 -15.40 13.09
CA LYS A 333 7.54 -15.94 11.78
C LYS A 333 6.33 -16.45 11.01
N THR A 334 5.30 -16.91 11.72
CA THR A 334 4.08 -17.44 11.11
C THR A 334 2.84 -16.86 11.77
N PRO A 335 1.65 -16.94 11.11
CA PRO A 335 0.38 -16.56 11.72
C PRO A 335 0.06 -17.32 13.03
N PHE A 336 0.75 -18.42 13.32
CA PHE A 336 0.63 -19.12 14.59
C PHE A 336 0.86 -18.19 15.80
N ALA A 337 1.66 -17.14 15.66
CA ALA A 337 1.86 -16.15 16.72
C ALA A 337 0.56 -15.46 17.17
N ALA A 338 -0.37 -15.19 16.24
CA ALA A 338 -1.67 -14.61 16.58
C ALA A 338 -2.59 -15.61 17.31
N ILE A 339 -2.51 -16.90 16.93
CA ILE A 339 -3.21 -17.99 17.65
C ILE A 339 -2.66 -18.12 19.07
N CYS A 340 -1.33 -18.11 19.22
CA CYS A 340 -0.66 -18.08 20.52
C CYS A 340 -1.06 -16.84 21.33
N ALA A 341 -1.19 -15.67 20.71
CA ALA A 341 -1.63 -14.45 21.39
C ALA A 341 -3.05 -14.60 21.96
N ALA A 342 -3.99 -15.15 21.21
CA ALA A 342 -5.34 -15.41 21.69
C ALA A 342 -5.36 -16.43 22.85
N ALA A 343 -4.57 -17.51 22.74
CA ALA A 343 -4.44 -18.50 23.80
C ALA A 343 -3.80 -17.93 25.08
N TRP A 344 -2.75 -17.11 24.94
CA TRP A 344 -2.12 -16.42 26.06
C TRP A 344 -3.06 -15.40 26.71
N LEU A 345 -3.82 -14.65 25.91
CA LEU A 345 -4.79 -13.71 26.43
C LEU A 345 -5.86 -14.43 27.28
N MET A 346 -6.38 -15.55 26.78
CA MET A 346 -7.30 -16.41 27.53
C MET A 346 -6.65 -16.91 28.84
N PHE A 347 -5.42 -17.42 28.77
CA PHE A 347 -4.69 -17.90 29.93
C PHE A 347 -4.47 -16.79 30.98
N ILE A 348 -4.07 -15.58 30.55
CA ILE A 348 -3.84 -14.45 31.44
C ILE A 348 -5.12 -14.05 32.15
N LEU A 349 -6.26 -13.99 31.45
CA LEU A 349 -7.54 -13.60 32.06
C LEU A 349 -8.07 -14.62 33.08
N ILE A 350 -7.77 -15.91 32.90
CA ILE A 350 -8.22 -16.96 33.83
C ILE A 350 -7.28 -17.09 35.03
N PHE A 351 -5.96 -17.10 34.80
CA PHE A 351 -5.00 -17.50 35.83
C PHE A 351 -4.14 -16.36 36.37
N VAL A 352 -3.87 -15.32 35.57
CA VAL A 352 -2.84 -14.30 35.87
C VAL A 352 -3.43 -12.89 36.04
N VAL A 353 -4.75 -12.75 35.98
CA VAL A 353 -5.45 -11.47 35.93
C VAL A 353 -5.11 -10.54 37.10
N LYS A 354 -4.96 -11.12 38.31
CA LYS A 354 -4.58 -10.38 39.52
C LYS A 354 -3.21 -9.72 39.40
N PHE A 355 -2.24 -10.41 38.79
CA PHE A 355 -0.89 -9.88 38.60
C PHE A 355 -0.84 -8.92 37.40
N ALA A 356 -1.53 -9.27 36.31
CA ALA A 356 -1.62 -8.42 35.12
C ALA A 356 -2.20 -7.03 35.44
N ALA A 357 -3.11 -6.94 36.41
CA ALA A 357 -3.68 -5.67 36.88
C ALA A 357 -2.64 -4.67 37.41
N TYR A 358 -1.49 -5.14 37.93
CA TYR A 358 -0.41 -4.30 38.46
C TYR A 358 0.62 -3.87 37.40
N LEU A 359 0.47 -4.31 36.15
CA LEU A 359 1.42 -3.97 35.10
C LEU A 359 1.34 -2.47 34.78
N PRO A 360 2.45 -1.72 34.87
CA PRO A 360 2.45 -0.29 34.58
C PRO A 360 2.18 0.02 33.11
N ILE A 361 1.30 0.98 32.84
CA ILE A 361 1.02 1.44 31.48
C ILE A 361 2.27 2.10 30.85
N ALA A 362 3.10 2.76 31.66
CA ALA A 362 4.35 3.37 31.22
C ALA A 362 5.34 2.33 30.64
N ALA A 363 5.35 1.09 31.15
CA ALA A 363 6.19 0.03 30.62
C ALA A 363 5.74 -0.41 29.22
N MET A 364 4.43 -0.59 29.02
CA MET A 364 3.87 -0.91 27.71
C MET A 364 4.11 0.22 26.71
N ALA A 365 3.94 1.48 27.13
CA ALA A 365 4.21 2.65 26.30
C ALA A 365 5.67 2.69 25.82
N ALA A 366 6.63 2.37 26.70
CA ALA A 366 8.05 2.26 26.32
C ALA A 366 8.29 1.16 25.27
N VAL A 367 7.67 -0.01 25.41
CA VAL A 367 7.74 -1.08 24.40
C VAL A 367 7.14 -0.63 23.07
N ILE A 368 5.98 0.03 23.08
CA ILE A 368 5.32 0.53 21.87
C ILE A 368 6.16 1.61 21.19
N LEU A 369 6.89 2.45 21.94
CA LEU A 369 7.83 3.42 21.37
C LEU A 369 8.97 2.73 20.61
N VAL A 370 9.53 1.65 21.16
CA VAL A 370 10.55 0.84 20.45
C VAL A 370 9.98 0.24 19.18
N VAL A 371 8.73 -0.24 19.21
CA VAL A 371 8.04 -0.77 18.03
C VAL A 371 7.81 0.32 16.98
N ALA A 372 7.31 1.48 17.39
CA ALA A 372 7.10 2.63 16.51
C ALA A 372 8.41 3.04 15.83
N TYR A 373 9.51 3.13 16.59
CA TYR A 373 10.84 3.41 16.04
C TYR A 373 11.26 2.37 14.99
N ASN A 374 11.08 1.07 15.30
CA ASN A 374 11.40 -0.02 14.37
C ASN A 374 10.50 -0.04 13.13
N LEU A 375 9.32 0.60 13.15
CA LEU A 375 8.45 0.74 11.99
C LEU A 375 8.96 1.77 10.98
N ILE A 376 9.81 2.72 11.38
CA ILE A 376 10.41 3.69 10.45
C ILE A 376 11.51 3.02 9.63
N ASP A 377 11.44 3.11 8.30
CA ASP A 377 12.47 2.58 7.40
C ASP A 377 13.37 3.71 6.88
N PHE A 378 14.34 4.09 7.72
CA PHE A 378 15.27 5.17 7.40
C PHE A 378 16.07 4.91 6.11
N HIS A 379 16.38 3.64 5.81
CA HIS A 379 17.15 3.28 4.62
C HIS A 379 16.35 3.58 3.34
N HIS A 380 15.09 3.12 3.26
CA HIS A 380 14.23 3.40 2.11
C HIS A 380 13.88 4.88 1.98
N ILE A 381 13.67 5.59 3.09
CA ILE A 381 13.42 7.04 3.08
C ILE A 381 14.60 7.78 2.44
N VAL A 382 15.83 7.54 2.94
CA VAL A 382 17.04 8.20 2.42
C VAL A 382 17.25 7.84 0.95
N ARG A 383 17.13 6.55 0.60
CA ARG A 383 17.29 6.10 -0.79
C ARG A 383 16.27 6.75 -1.74
N THR A 384 15.02 6.87 -1.33
CA THR A 384 13.96 7.50 -2.14
C THR A 384 14.25 8.97 -2.38
N ILE A 385 14.66 9.70 -1.33
CA ILE A 385 15.05 11.12 -1.41
C ILE A 385 16.19 11.35 -2.41
N HIS A 386 17.18 10.45 -2.43
CA HIS A 386 18.34 10.58 -3.31
C HIS A 386 18.07 10.11 -4.74
N LEU A 387 17.16 9.16 -4.98
CA LEU A 387 16.97 8.55 -6.30
C LEU A 387 15.85 9.16 -7.13
N SER A 388 14.75 9.61 -6.53
CA SER A 388 13.54 10.00 -7.28
C SER A 388 12.77 11.14 -6.61
N LYS A 389 12.78 12.31 -7.25
CA LYS A 389 11.99 13.48 -6.81
C LYS A 389 10.49 13.21 -6.81
N GLN A 390 10.00 12.42 -7.76
CA GLN A 390 8.57 12.05 -7.85
C GLN A 390 8.18 11.13 -6.70
N ASP A 391 8.97 10.10 -6.42
CA ASP A 391 8.70 9.20 -5.29
C ASP A 391 8.84 9.91 -3.94
N THR A 392 9.78 10.86 -3.85
CA THR A 392 9.94 11.72 -2.67
C THR A 392 8.70 12.57 -2.41
N SER A 393 8.08 13.14 -3.46
CA SER A 393 6.84 13.91 -3.28
C SER A 393 5.68 13.01 -2.85
N ILE A 394 5.54 11.83 -3.45
CA ILE A 394 4.51 10.84 -3.07
C ILE A 394 4.67 10.43 -1.60
N MET A 395 5.89 10.07 -1.20
CA MET A 395 6.21 9.68 0.16
C MET A 395 5.95 10.83 1.15
N GLY A 396 6.39 12.04 0.83
CA GLY A 396 6.22 13.23 1.66
C GLY A 396 4.75 13.64 1.84
N VAL A 397 3.98 13.67 0.75
CA VAL A 397 2.54 13.96 0.80
C VAL A 397 1.79 12.90 1.61
N THR A 398 2.09 11.61 1.40
CA THR A 398 1.47 10.53 2.17
C THR A 398 1.82 10.63 3.65
N PHE A 399 3.08 10.91 3.97
CA PHE A 399 3.54 11.12 5.34
C PHE A 399 2.77 12.26 6.04
N LEU A 400 2.66 13.42 5.40
CA LEU A 400 1.92 14.56 5.95
C LEU A 400 0.43 14.25 6.05
N ALA A 401 -0.16 13.64 5.02
CA ALA A 401 -1.56 13.22 5.05
C ALA A 401 -1.85 12.26 6.21
N THR A 402 -0.92 11.36 6.54
CA THR A 402 -1.08 10.43 7.68
C THR A 402 -1.06 11.13 9.03
N LEU A 403 -0.38 12.27 9.14
CA LEU A 403 -0.35 13.06 10.39
C LEU A 403 -1.60 13.96 10.54
N PHE A 404 -2.12 14.49 9.44
CA PHE A 404 -3.16 15.53 9.48
C PHE A 404 -4.56 15.05 9.09
N LEU A 405 -4.68 13.92 8.39
CA LEU A 405 -5.94 13.30 8.00
C LEU A 405 -6.11 11.96 8.73
N GLU A 406 -7.28 11.35 8.62
CA GLU A 406 -7.47 9.97 9.08
C GLU A 406 -6.61 9.01 8.24
N LEU A 407 -6.17 7.92 8.86
CA LEU A 407 -5.10 7.06 8.32
C LEU A 407 -5.48 6.48 6.95
N GLU A 408 -6.72 6.04 6.80
CA GLU A 408 -7.27 5.49 5.56
C GLU A 408 -7.22 6.50 4.40
N PHE A 409 -7.49 7.78 4.65
CA PHE A 409 -7.45 8.82 3.63
C PHE A 409 -6.03 9.13 3.15
N ALA A 410 -5.04 9.00 4.03
CA ALA A 410 -3.64 9.26 3.67
C ALA A 410 -3.17 8.36 2.51
N ILE A 411 -3.61 7.11 2.50
CA ILE A 411 -3.24 6.15 1.46
C ILE A 411 -3.94 6.47 0.15
N TYR A 412 -5.21 6.87 0.17
CA TYR A 412 -5.91 7.32 -1.03
C TYR A 412 -5.21 8.50 -1.67
N VAL A 413 -4.86 9.52 -0.87
CA VAL A 413 -4.14 10.70 -1.34
C VAL A 413 -2.81 10.30 -1.97
N GLY A 414 -2.04 9.43 -1.31
CA GLY A 414 -0.77 8.93 -1.82
C GLY A 414 -0.90 8.13 -3.12
N ALA A 415 -1.84 7.18 -3.17
CA ALA A 415 -2.08 6.34 -4.34
C ALA A 415 -2.59 7.16 -5.53
N LEU A 416 -3.55 8.07 -5.31
CA LEU A 416 -4.06 8.97 -6.34
C LEU A 416 -2.94 9.86 -6.89
N LEU A 417 -2.11 10.44 -6.02
CA LEU A 417 -0.96 11.23 -6.45
C LEU A 417 0.03 10.38 -7.27
N SER A 418 0.30 9.15 -6.85
CA SER A 418 1.15 8.21 -7.57
C SER A 418 0.62 7.93 -8.97
N ILE A 419 -0.68 7.65 -9.10
CA ILE A 419 -1.35 7.42 -10.40
C ILE A 419 -1.28 8.69 -11.25
N CYS A 420 -1.63 9.87 -10.70
CA CYS A 420 -1.61 11.13 -11.43
C CYS A 420 -0.21 11.48 -11.95
N LEU A 421 0.84 11.28 -11.14
CA LEU A 421 2.23 11.52 -11.57
C LEU A 421 2.68 10.52 -12.62
N TYR A 422 2.28 9.25 -12.50
CA TYR A 422 2.53 8.24 -13.51
C TYR A 422 1.84 8.58 -14.84
N LEU A 423 0.55 8.94 -14.81
CA LEU A 423 -0.19 9.37 -15.99
C LEU A 423 0.42 10.61 -16.63
N ASN A 424 0.79 11.63 -15.85
CA ASN A 424 1.45 12.82 -16.38
C ASN A 424 2.81 12.51 -17.02
N LYS A 425 3.53 11.49 -16.53
CA LYS A 425 4.78 11.02 -17.12
C LYS A 425 4.54 10.30 -18.45
N THR A 426 3.57 9.38 -18.52
CA THR A 426 3.28 8.63 -19.75
C THR A 426 2.55 9.47 -20.80
N ALA A 427 1.81 10.51 -20.40
CA ALA A 427 1.17 11.47 -21.29
C ALA A 427 2.16 12.44 -21.98
N ARG A 428 3.46 12.37 -21.66
CA ARG A 428 4.51 13.19 -22.28
C ARG A 428 5.61 12.32 -22.89
N PRO A 429 5.27 11.46 -23.88
CA PRO A 429 6.26 10.67 -24.59
C PRO A 429 7.26 11.60 -25.29
N ARG A 430 8.51 11.16 -25.41
CA ARG A 430 9.54 11.96 -26.06
C ARG A 430 9.42 11.80 -27.57
N VAL A 431 9.46 12.92 -28.29
CA VAL A 431 9.64 12.94 -29.75
C VAL A 431 11.04 13.46 -30.01
N LEU A 432 11.89 12.63 -30.59
CA LEU A 432 13.30 12.96 -30.82
C LEU A 432 13.56 13.09 -32.32
N PRO A 433 14.14 14.20 -32.79
CA PRO A 433 14.67 14.26 -34.13
C PRO A 433 15.80 13.24 -34.28
N ARG A 434 15.90 12.64 -35.46
CA ARG A 434 16.85 11.60 -35.79
C ARG A 434 17.58 11.96 -37.08
N VAL A 435 18.86 11.66 -37.11
CA VAL A 435 19.75 11.91 -38.25
C VAL A 435 20.59 10.68 -38.51
N PRO A 436 20.96 10.39 -39.77
CA PRO A 436 21.89 9.31 -40.09
C PRO A 436 23.23 9.50 -39.38
N ASN A 437 23.78 8.42 -38.84
CA ASN A 437 25.14 8.41 -38.34
C ASN A 437 26.13 8.41 -39.52
N PRO A 438 27.16 9.28 -39.55
CA PRO A 438 28.18 9.25 -40.61
C PRO A 438 28.96 7.93 -40.69
N THR A 439 29.08 7.21 -39.56
CA THR A 439 29.92 6.00 -39.43
C THR A 439 29.16 4.69 -39.65
N GLY A 440 27.85 4.74 -39.90
CA GLY A 440 27.03 3.56 -40.14
C GLY A 440 25.55 3.88 -40.35
N ARG A 441 24.71 2.87 -40.64
CA ARG A 441 23.29 3.09 -40.98
C ARG A 441 22.34 3.39 -39.81
N GLN A 442 22.87 3.58 -38.60
CA GLN A 442 22.04 3.83 -37.43
C GLN A 442 21.60 5.29 -37.35
N PHE A 443 20.39 5.53 -36.84
CA PHE A 443 19.94 6.88 -36.55
C PHE A 443 20.29 7.35 -35.14
N VAL A 444 20.97 8.48 -35.04
CA VAL A 444 21.35 9.14 -33.79
C VAL A 444 20.55 10.42 -33.58
N THR A 445 20.58 10.94 -32.35
CA THR A 445 20.05 12.28 -32.05
C THR A 445 21.23 13.17 -31.74
N ASP A 446 21.70 13.91 -32.75
CA ASP A 446 22.81 14.86 -32.65
C ASP A 446 22.43 16.16 -33.37
N PRO A 447 22.29 17.30 -32.66
CA PRO A 447 21.98 18.59 -33.26
C PRO A 447 23.07 19.15 -34.20
N TYR A 448 24.31 18.66 -34.09
CA TYR A 448 25.45 19.18 -34.87
C TYR A 448 25.66 18.44 -36.19
N LEU A 449 25.02 17.29 -36.38
CA LEU A 449 25.09 16.56 -37.63
C LEU A 449 24.17 17.18 -38.69
N PRO A 450 24.60 17.21 -39.96
CA PRO A 450 23.81 17.77 -41.04
C PRO A 450 22.50 16.99 -41.23
N GLN A 451 21.45 17.70 -41.61
CA GLN A 451 20.13 17.14 -41.90
C GLN A 451 19.79 17.33 -43.39
N CYS A 452 18.93 16.47 -43.93
CA CYS A 452 18.39 16.67 -45.26
C CYS A 452 17.34 17.80 -45.24
N SER A 453 17.39 18.70 -46.22
CA SER A 453 16.45 19.82 -46.33
C SER A 453 15.04 19.39 -46.74
N GLN A 454 14.89 18.23 -47.38
CA GLN A 454 13.62 17.72 -47.91
C GLN A 454 13.00 16.61 -47.06
N PHE A 455 13.83 15.89 -46.29
CA PHE A 455 13.40 14.70 -45.56
C PHE A 455 13.82 14.76 -44.09
N GLY A 456 12.84 14.66 -43.20
CA GLY A 456 13.03 14.63 -41.75
C GLY A 456 12.78 13.24 -41.17
N ILE A 457 13.51 12.88 -40.10
CA ILE A 457 13.28 11.64 -39.37
C ILE A 457 13.04 11.99 -37.91
N MET A 458 12.00 11.39 -37.33
CA MET A 458 11.65 11.53 -35.92
C MET A 458 11.44 10.15 -35.31
N ARG A 459 11.73 9.99 -34.02
CA ARG A 459 11.39 8.78 -33.25
C ARG A 459 10.47 9.17 -32.10
N ILE A 460 9.40 8.40 -31.93
CA ILE A 460 8.51 8.54 -30.77
C ILE A 460 8.88 7.46 -29.75
N GLU A 461 9.13 7.89 -28.52
CA GLU A 461 9.44 7.02 -27.38
C GLU A 461 8.29 7.10 -26.34
N GLY A 462 7.38 6.13 -26.43
CA GLY A 462 6.23 5.98 -25.52
C GLY A 462 4.94 5.59 -26.26
N ASP A 463 3.92 5.21 -25.49
CA ASP A 463 2.63 4.75 -26.02
C ASP A 463 1.76 5.92 -26.51
N LEU A 464 0.91 5.63 -27.50
CA LEU A 464 0.04 6.61 -28.15
C LEU A 464 -1.41 6.43 -27.67
N TYR A 465 -1.78 7.12 -26.61
CA TYR A 465 -3.16 7.08 -26.10
C TYR A 465 -3.73 8.49 -25.94
N PHE A 466 -5.02 8.60 -25.63
CA PHE A 466 -5.74 9.88 -25.61
C PHE A 466 -5.01 11.01 -24.88
N ALA A 467 -4.32 10.73 -23.77
CA ALA A 467 -3.63 11.76 -23.00
C ALA A 467 -2.29 12.20 -23.62
N ALA A 468 -1.64 11.33 -24.41
CA ALA A 468 -0.35 11.58 -25.01
C ALA A 468 -0.43 12.31 -26.35
N MET A 469 -1.51 12.13 -27.12
CA MET A 469 -1.59 12.59 -28.51
C MET A 469 -1.39 14.09 -28.69
N ASN A 470 -2.03 14.92 -27.86
CA ASN A 470 -1.87 16.37 -27.92
C ASN A 470 -0.41 16.81 -27.70
N HIS A 471 0.33 16.10 -26.84
CA HIS A 471 1.75 16.39 -26.62
C HIS A 471 2.59 15.99 -27.82
N VAL A 472 2.36 14.79 -28.36
CA VAL A 472 3.07 14.26 -29.54
C VAL A 472 2.87 15.17 -30.74
N GLN A 473 1.63 15.55 -31.06
CA GLN A 473 1.32 16.44 -32.19
C GLN A 473 2.03 17.79 -32.05
N LYS A 474 2.01 18.39 -30.86
CA LYS A 474 2.72 19.65 -30.59
C LYS A 474 4.22 19.50 -30.77
N GLN A 475 4.82 18.40 -30.32
CA GLN A 475 6.26 18.14 -30.48
C GLN A 475 6.65 17.92 -31.95
N ILE A 476 5.89 17.12 -32.70
CA ILE A 476 6.14 16.93 -34.15
C ILE A 476 6.05 18.27 -34.88
N SER A 477 5.02 19.07 -34.59
CA SER A 477 4.86 20.40 -35.18
C SER A 477 5.97 21.36 -34.78
N ALA A 478 6.40 21.33 -33.52
CA ALA A 478 7.49 22.19 -33.04
C ALA A 478 8.83 21.82 -33.70
N ILE A 479 9.16 20.53 -33.79
CA ILE A 479 10.39 20.07 -34.46
C ILE A 479 10.36 20.48 -35.94
N HIS A 480 9.25 20.22 -36.64
CA HIS A 480 9.12 20.56 -38.05
C HIS A 480 9.18 22.08 -38.32
N SER A 481 8.79 22.93 -37.36
CA SER A 481 8.88 24.39 -37.51
C SER A 481 10.32 24.91 -37.68
N TYR A 482 11.32 24.17 -37.21
CA TYR A 482 12.73 24.47 -37.44
C TYR A 482 13.24 24.02 -38.82
N THR A 483 12.52 23.11 -39.48
CA THR A 483 12.87 22.53 -40.78
C THR A 483 11.68 22.57 -41.76
N PRO A 484 11.13 23.77 -42.06
CA PRO A 484 9.90 23.91 -42.83
C PRO A 484 10.01 23.44 -44.29
N THR A 485 11.22 23.27 -44.80
CA THR A 485 11.48 22.77 -46.17
C THR A 485 11.30 21.25 -46.29
N GLN A 486 11.19 20.53 -45.17
CA GLN A 486 11.03 19.07 -45.16
C GLN A 486 9.58 18.68 -45.49
N ASN A 487 9.32 18.32 -46.74
CA ASN A 487 8.00 17.88 -47.20
C ASN A 487 7.77 16.36 -47.02
N LYS A 488 8.77 15.61 -46.55
CA LYS A 488 8.63 14.20 -46.18
C LYS A 488 9.15 13.97 -44.76
N ILE A 489 8.40 13.25 -43.93
CA ILE A 489 8.79 12.95 -42.55
C ILE A 489 8.59 11.47 -42.26
N LEU A 490 9.66 10.79 -41.82
CA LEU A 490 9.61 9.40 -41.34
C LEU A 490 9.52 9.37 -39.82
N ILE A 491 8.51 8.69 -39.29
CA ILE A 491 8.29 8.47 -37.86
C ILE A 491 8.67 7.03 -37.52
N ILE A 492 9.72 6.86 -36.72
CA ILE A 492 10.15 5.57 -36.19
C ILE A 492 9.32 5.24 -34.95
N CYS A 493 8.58 4.14 -35.02
CA CYS A 493 7.58 3.72 -34.04
C CYS A 493 7.97 2.49 -33.21
N SER A 494 9.23 2.07 -33.27
CA SER A 494 9.75 0.87 -32.59
C SER A 494 9.55 0.84 -31.07
N ASN A 495 9.28 1.97 -30.44
CA ASN A 495 9.09 2.11 -28.99
C ASN A 495 7.63 2.38 -28.60
N ILE A 496 6.68 2.21 -29.54
CA ILE A 496 5.25 2.34 -29.32
C ILE A 496 4.67 0.93 -29.14
N ASN A 497 4.31 0.57 -27.91
CA ASN A 497 3.80 -0.78 -27.60
C ASN A 497 2.27 -0.81 -27.56
N PHE A 498 1.65 0.34 -27.32
CA PHE A 498 0.22 0.47 -27.20
C PHE A 498 -0.31 1.71 -27.96
N ILE A 499 -1.46 1.54 -28.60
CA ILE A 499 -2.27 2.62 -29.15
C ILE A 499 -3.74 2.39 -28.80
N ASP A 500 -4.44 3.41 -28.31
CA ASP A 500 -5.90 3.34 -28.10
C ASP A 500 -6.66 3.86 -29.33
N LEU A 501 -8.00 3.71 -29.33
CA LEU A 501 -8.84 4.14 -30.45
C LEU A 501 -8.69 5.64 -30.74
N MET A 502 -8.67 6.48 -29.70
CA MET A 502 -8.47 7.92 -29.83
C MET A 502 -7.09 8.25 -30.42
N GLY A 503 -6.07 7.48 -30.05
CA GLY A 503 -4.72 7.54 -30.58
C GLY A 503 -4.72 7.29 -32.09
N VAL A 504 -5.38 6.23 -32.54
CA VAL A 504 -5.53 5.91 -33.97
C VAL A 504 -6.22 7.06 -34.71
N GLU A 505 -7.38 7.51 -34.24
CA GLU A 505 -8.12 8.60 -34.88
C GLU A 505 -7.29 9.88 -34.97
N THR A 506 -6.54 10.18 -33.91
CA THR A 506 -5.66 11.36 -33.91
C THR A 506 -4.50 11.21 -34.87
N VAL A 507 -3.89 10.02 -34.99
CA VAL A 507 -2.86 9.75 -36.01
C VAL A 507 -3.42 9.97 -37.41
N VAL A 508 -4.62 9.44 -37.72
CA VAL A 508 -5.28 9.65 -39.02
C VAL A 508 -5.53 11.14 -39.29
N ASN A 509 -6.00 11.87 -38.28
CA ASN A 509 -6.23 13.32 -38.40
C ASN A 509 -4.93 14.09 -38.65
N VAL A 510 -3.83 13.72 -37.98
CA VAL A 510 -2.51 14.32 -38.19
C VAL A 510 -2.00 14.02 -39.61
N VAL A 511 -2.14 12.79 -40.10
CA VAL A 511 -1.78 12.44 -41.49
C VAL A 511 -2.57 13.27 -42.49
N LYS A 512 -3.89 13.40 -42.31
CA LYS A 512 -4.74 14.23 -43.18
C LYS A 512 -4.41 15.72 -43.10
N GLU A 513 -4.02 16.22 -41.93
CA GLU A 513 -3.61 17.62 -41.75
C GLU A 513 -2.28 17.90 -42.45
N TYR A 514 -1.27 17.03 -42.27
CA TYR A 514 0.05 17.20 -42.88
C TYR A 514 -0.02 17.04 -44.40
N ARG A 515 -0.80 16.09 -44.92
CA ARG A 515 -1.04 15.96 -46.37
C ARG A 515 -1.65 17.23 -46.98
N ARG A 516 -2.59 17.87 -46.28
CA ARG A 516 -3.17 19.17 -46.72
C ARG A 516 -2.15 20.30 -46.76
N LYS A 517 -1.06 20.22 -45.99
CA LYS A 517 0.09 21.14 -46.03
C LYS A 517 1.15 20.74 -47.06
N GLY A 518 0.92 19.67 -47.83
CA GLY A 518 1.89 19.14 -48.80
C GLY A 518 3.03 18.34 -48.16
N ILE A 519 2.84 17.86 -46.93
CA ILE A 519 3.83 17.06 -46.19
C ILE A 519 3.36 15.61 -46.10
N GLU A 520 4.20 14.68 -46.54
CA GLU A 520 3.95 13.23 -46.44
C GLU A 520 4.54 12.67 -45.14
N LEU A 521 3.69 11.96 -44.38
CA LEU A 521 4.10 11.25 -43.16
C LEU A 521 4.23 9.76 -43.43
N PHE A 522 5.39 9.21 -43.11
CA PHE A 522 5.70 7.78 -43.22
C PHE A 522 5.92 7.20 -41.82
N PHE A 523 5.55 5.95 -41.62
CA PHE A 523 5.73 5.24 -40.35
C PHE A 523 6.62 4.02 -40.57
N CYS A 524 7.51 3.75 -39.61
CA CYS A 524 8.40 2.61 -39.69
C CYS A 524 8.48 1.85 -38.37
N LYS A 525 8.59 0.51 -38.45
CA LYS A 525 8.70 -0.40 -37.29
C LYS A 525 7.54 -0.25 -36.30
N LEU A 526 6.31 -0.22 -36.81
CA LEU A 526 5.14 -0.34 -35.93
C LEU A 526 5.11 -1.75 -35.32
N THR A 527 4.90 -1.83 -34.00
CA THR A 527 4.80 -3.13 -33.33
C THR A 527 3.58 -3.90 -33.81
N SER A 528 3.62 -5.24 -33.71
CA SER A 528 2.51 -6.10 -34.16
C SER A 528 1.18 -5.78 -33.47
N VAL A 529 1.22 -5.40 -32.19
CA VAL A 529 0.04 -4.96 -31.42
C VAL A 529 -0.55 -3.68 -32.01
N VAL A 530 0.28 -2.69 -32.28
CA VAL A 530 -0.15 -1.41 -32.85
C VAL A 530 -0.69 -1.60 -34.27
N MET A 531 0.00 -2.39 -35.11
CA MET A 531 -0.44 -2.71 -36.47
C MET A 531 -1.77 -3.44 -36.51
N ALA A 532 -2.02 -4.36 -35.57
CA ALA A 532 -3.30 -5.07 -35.47
C ALA A 532 -4.46 -4.10 -35.21
N ILE A 533 -4.25 -3.11 -34.34
CA ILE A 533 -5.28 -2.09 -34.02
C ILE A 533 -5.49 -1.14 -35.21
N ILE A 534 -4.43 -0.68 -35.88
CA ILE A 534 -4.51 0.17 -37.08
C ILE A 534 -5.25 -0.54 -38.23
N ARG A 535 -4.98 -1.83 -38.45
CA ARG A 535 -5.71 -2.63 -39.45
C ARG A 535 -7.18 -2.80 -39.09
N LYS A 536 -7.47 -3.18 -37.83
CA LYS A 536 -8.84 -3.44 -37.37
C LYS A 536 -9.73 -2.20 -37.38
N SER A 537 -9.15 -1.02 -37.20
CA SER A 537 -9.85 0.27 -37.22
C SER A 537 -10.11 0.82 -38.63
N GLY A 538 -9.54 0.20 -39.68
CA GLY A 538 -9.60 0.75 -41.05
C GLY A 538 -8.68 1.94 -41.28
N ALA A 539 -7.89 2.36 -40.28
CA ALA A 539 -6.96 3.48 -40.40
C ALA A 539 -5.82 3.23 -41.40
N LEU A 540 -5.54 1.97 -41.73
CA LEU A 540 -4.52 1.60 -42.71
C LEU A 540 -4.84 2.18 -44.10
N ASP A 541 -6.10 2.20 -44.52
CA ASP A 541 -6.50 2.70 -45.83
C ASP A 541 -6.36 4.23 -45.92
N GLU A 542 -6.59 4.91 -44.80
CA GLU A 542 -6.44 6.36 -44.67
C GLU A 542 -4.97 6.79 -44.59
N ILE A 543 -4.13 6.01 -43.90
CA ILE A 543 -2.68 6.24 -43.84
C ILE A 543 -2.01 5.85 -45.16
N GLY A 544 -2.50 4.82 -45.83
CA GLY A 544 -1.89 4.25 -47.03
C GLY A 544 -0.88 3.15 -46.68
N GLN A 545 -1.01 1.99 -47.30
CA GLN A 545 -0.11 0.85 -47.08
C GLN A 545 1.34 1.19 -47.44
N ASP A 546 1.53 1.93 -48.54
CA ASP A 546 2.84 2.37 -49.03
C ASP A 546 3.52 3.41 -48.13
N HIS A 547 2.83 3.87 -47.07
CA HIS A 547 3.38 4.80 -46.09
C HIS A 547 3.83 4.11 -44.80
N ILE A 548 3.76 2.77 -44.74
CA ILE A 548 4.18 1.98 -43.58
C ILE A 548 5.26 0.99 -44.00
N PHE A 549 6.41 1.05 -43.31
CA PHE A 549 7.56 0.19 -43.59
C PHE A 549 7.94 -0.67 -42.39
N ASP A 550 8.37 -1.90 -42.65
CA ASP A 550 8.86 -2.80 -41.60
C ASP A 550 10.33 -2.50 -41.25
N SER A 551 11.12 -2.02 -42.21
CA SER A 551 12.55 -1.72 -42.01
C SER A 551 12.90 -0.27 -42.31
N GLU A 552 13.88 0.26 -41.57
CA GLU A 552 14.39 1.62 -41.77
C GLU A 552 15.10 1.76 -43.14
N GLU A 553 15.78 0.70 -43.61
CA GLU A 553 16.45 0.72 -44.90
C GLU A 553 15.48 0.78 -46.09
N GLU A 554 14.40 0.03 -46.02
CA GLU A 554 13.34 0.04 -47.03
C GLU A 554 12.68 1.42 -47.10
N ALA A 555 12.33 1.98 -45.95
CA ALA A 555 11.79 3.33 -45.85
C ALA A 555 12.75 4.37 -46.47
N LEU A 556 14.05 4.30 -46.15
CA LEU A 556 15.04 5.21 -46.73
C LEU A 556 15.14 5.08 -48.24
N ARG A 557 15.23 3.85 -48.78
CA ARG A 557 15.33 3.64 -50.23
C ARG A 557 14.13 4.20 -50.97
N GLU A 558 12.92 3.95 -50.47
CA GLU A 558 11.69 4.40 -51.14
C GLU A 558 11.50 5.93 -51.02
N ILE A 559 11.69 6.48 -49.82
CA ILE A 559 11.42 7.90 -49.57
C ILE A 559 12.48 8.80 -50.21
N VAL A 560 13.76 8.46 -50.07
CA VAL A 560 14.88 9.27 -50.55
C VAL A 560 14.98 9.24 -52.08
N THR A 561 14.64 8.13 -52.75
CA THR A 561 14.62 8.10 -54.22
C THR A 561 13.51 8.96 -54.83
N ASN A 562 12.47 9.23 -54.06
CA ASN A 562 11.29 9.98 -54.48
C ASN A 562 11.32 11.46 -54.02
N VAL A 563 12.47 11.99 -53.59
CA VAL A 563 12.62 13.43 -53.29
C VAL A 563 12.87 14.25 -54.57
N ASN A 564 12.69 15.58 -54.53
CA ASN A 564 12.91 16.42 -55.71
C ASN A 564 14.40 16.48 -56.05
N LYS A 565 14.76 15.80 -57.15
CA LYS A 565 16.13 15.59 -57.63
C LYS A 565 16.88 16.90 -57.94
N ASN A 566 16.19 17.94 -58.41
CA ASN A 566 16.82 19.22 -58.75
C ASN A 566 17.45 19.86 -57.50
N LEU A 567 16.72 19.87 -56.39
CA LEU A 567 17.24 20.36 -55.10
C LEU A 567 18.34 19.45 -54.54
N CYS A 568 18.27 18.14 -54.81
CA CYS A 568 19.33 17.22 -54.44
C CYS A 568 20.62 17.43 -55.24
N HIS A 569 20.58 17.86 -56.50
CA HIS A 569 21.80 18.13 -57.27
C HIS A 569 22.65 19.25 -56.65
N GLU A 570 22.01 20.26 -56.06
CA GLU A 570 22.65 21.39 -55.40
C GLU A 570 22.98 21.13 -53.91
N CYS A 571 22.67 19.95 -53.39
CA CYS A 571 22.89 19.61 -51.98
C CYS A 571 24.36 19.22 -51.69
N HIS A 572 25.01 19.95 -50.79
CA HIS A 572 26.40 19.70 -50.37
C HIS A 572 26.56 18.74 -49.19
N HIS A 573 25.48 18.36 -48.49
CA HIS A 573 25.58 17.59 -47.24
C HIS A 573 25.51 16.06 -47.41
N ARG A 574 24.89 15.54 -48.49
CA ARG A 574 24.78 14.10 -48.84
C ARG A 574 24.70 13.16 -47.63
N VAL A 575 23.65 13.33 -46.81
CA VAL A 575 23.57 12.70 -45.48
C VAL A 575 23.13 11.24 -45.49
N PHE A 576 22.51 10.75 -46.57
CA PHE A 576 22.09 9.35 -46.74
C PHE A 576 22.99 8.65 -47.76
N TRP A 577 23.17 7.34 -47.62
CA TRP A 577 23.94 6.56 -48.61
C TRP A 577 23.22 6.52 -49.96
N GLU A 578 21.90 6.61 -49.93
CA GLU A 578 21.03 6.73 -51.09
C GLU A 578 21.19 8.09 -51.82
N CYS A 579 21.79 9.10 -51.19
CA CYS A 579 22.07 10.39 -51.84
C CYS A 579 23.13 10.28 -52.95
N ASP A 580 24.02 9.30 -52.86
CA ASP A 580 25.07 9.01 -53.85
C ASP A 580 24.61 8.08 -54.97
N ALA A 581 23.36 7.58 -54.88
CA ALA A 581 22.79 6.71 -55.91
C ALA A 581 22.54 7.42 -57.25
N ASN A 582 23.01 8.66 -57.47
CA ASN A 582 23.01 9.33 -58.77
C ASN A 582 24.12 8.83 -59.75
N LYS A 583 24.49 7.54 -59.66
CA LYS A 583 24.76 6.71 -60.84
C LYS A 583 23.44 6.16 -61.46
N ILE A 584 22.34 6.92 -61.38
CA ILE A 584 21.07 6.64 -62.08
C ILE A 584 21.05 7.35 -63.46
N LEU A 585 22.19 7.29 -64.17
CA LEU A 585 22.33 7.65 -65.57
C LEU A 585 23.29 6.66 -66.21
N GLU A 586 22.83 5.42 -66.42
CA GLU A 586 23.28 4.48 -67.46
C GLU A 586 22.42 3.20 -67.37
N SER A 587 21.13 3.34 -67.72
CA SER A 587 20.32 2.29 -68.35
C SER A 587 19.19 2.92 -69.15
#